data_AF-K6ZLZ7-F1
#
_entry.id   AF-K6ZLZ7-F1
#
_cell.length_a   1.000
_cell.length_b   1.000
_cell.length_c   1.000
_cell.angle_alpha   90.00
_cell.angle_beta   90.00
_cell.angle_gamma   90.00
#
_symmetry.space_group_name_H-M   'P 1'
#
loop_
_entity.id
_entity.type
_entity.pdbx_description
1 polymer ?
#
loop_
_entity_poly.entity_id
_entity_poly.type
_entity_poly.pdbx_seq_one_letter_code
_entity_poly.pdbx_strand_id
1 'polypeptide(L)'
;MSISVEKSDSRFQKRNITLDVLRTLAIVLMVVFHFMYDLKFFGWVQWAVPDGAGWKQFRYLILSLFFISLGISMVMAHSARIKWRAFSIRIMQIALGAGAITLLTLFMVPKHWIYFGVLHFIIVASLLALAFVSRPKLALCTGLALIILFNLGVLNSVWPFTSIKHLLPSYSNDYVGVFPWIGVVLIGIWLGHTESLKNDPLKGVIKKDSWLNVPGQHSLIIYLVHQPIFFALMGLVSVII
;
A
#
# COMPACT_ATOMS: atom_id res chain seq x y z
N MET A 1 27.28 16.32 43.18
CA MET A 1 26.85 16.80 41.84
C MET A 1 27.05 15.68 40.84
N SER A 2 26.13 14.72 40.82
CA SER A 2 26.17 13.54 39.93
C SER A 2 24.94 13.58 39.05
N ILE A 3 25.13 14.02 37.82
CA ILE A 3 24.08 14.07 36.80
C ILE A 3 23.78 12.63 36.39
N SER A 4 22.65 12.11 36.87
CA SER A 4 22.05 10.88 36.37
C SER A 4 21.62 11.12 34.92
N VAL A 5 22.36 10.53 33.99
CA VAL A 5 22.01 10.47 32.57
C VAL A 5 20.72 9.69 32.43
N GLU A 6 19.62 10.43 32.26
CA GLU A 6 18.30 9.92 31.92
C GLU A 6 18.40 9.18 30.58
N LYS A 7 18.31 7.84 30.62
CA LYS A 7 18.19 7.00 29.43
C LYS A 7 16.97 7.47 28.66
N SER A 8 17.20 8.05 27.48
CA SER A 8 16.13 8.40 26.55
C SER A 8 15.50 7.14 25.96
N ASP A 9 14.53 6.58 26.68
CA ASP A 9 13.63 5.53 26.22
C ASP A 9 12.73 6.06 25.09
N SER A 10 13.27 6.10 23.87
CA SER A 10 12.62 6.73 22.71
C SER A 10 12.18 5.75 21.61
N ARG A 11 12.09 4.42 21.86
CA ARG A 11 11.92 3.47 20.74
C ARG A 11 10.88 2.35 20.85
N PHE A 12 9.86 2.47 21.69
CA PHE A 12 8.69 1.59 21.59
C PHE A 12 7.39 2.38 21.71
N GLN A 13 7.01 3.04 20.60
CA GLN A 13 5.58 3.21 20.34
C GLN A 13 4.96 1.80 20.40
N LYS A 14 4.03 1.57 21.32
CA LYS A 14 3.36 0.27 21.55
C LYS A 14 2.97 -0.35 20.20
N ARG A 15 3.66 -1.42 19.80
CA ARG A 15 3.43 -2.15 18.54
C ARG A 15 2.02 -2.75 18.56
N ASN A 16 1.30 -2.66 17.44
CA ASN A 16 -0.05 -3.18 17.32
C ASN A 16 -0.03 -4.45 16.46
N ILE A 17 -0.28 -5.59 17.10
CA ILE A 17 -0.23 -6.93 16.49
C ILE A 17 -1.29 -7.05 15.41
N THR A 18 -2.49 -6.51 15.66
CA THR A 18 -3.60 -6.53 14.70
C THR A 18 -3.23 -5.85 13.39
N LEU A 19 -2.54 -4.71 13.45
CA LEU A 19 -2.06 -4.01 12.27
C LEU A 19 -0.96 -4.79 11.53
N ASP A 20 -0.04 -5.42 12.27
CA ASP A 20 1.01 -6.23 11.67
C ASP A 20 0.43 -7.44 10.92
N VAL A 21 -0.56 -8.13 11.52
CA VAL A 21 -1.28 -9.25 10.88
C VAL A 21 -2.05 -8.79 9.64
N LEU A 22 -2.73 -7.65 9.72
CA LEU A 22 -3.43 -7.07 8.57
C LEU A 22 -2.47 -6.79 7.40
N ARG A 23 -1.28 -6.24 7.69
CA ARG A 23 -0.24 -6.04 6.67
C ARG A 23 0.26 -7.37 6.11
N THR A 24 0.56 -8.33 6.97
CA THR A 24 1.03 -9.66 6.55
C THR A 24 0.00 -10.31 5.62
N LEU A 25 -1.29 -10.26 5.96
CA LEU A 25 -2.35 -10.78 5.11
C LEU A 25 -2.36 -10.08 3.74
N ALA A 26 -2.31 -8.74 3.71
CA ALA A 26 -2.26 -7.99 2.45
C ALA A 26 -1.07 -8.38 1.57
N ILE A 27 0.11 -8.56 2.18
CA ILE A 27 1.34 -8.96 1.49
C ILE A 27 1.22 -10.37 0.92
N VAL A 28 0.76 -11.33 1.72
CA VAL A 28 0.61 -12.73 1.27
C VAL A 28 -0.34 -12.80 0.08
N LEU A 29 -1.50 -12.14 0.17
CA LEU A 29 -2.46 -12.11 -0.93
C LEU A 29 -1.90 -11.44 -2.18
N MET A 30 -1.11 -10.37 -2.02
CA MET A 30 -0.42 -9.69 -3.11
C MET A 30 0.64 -10.56 -3.79
N VAL A 31 1.44 -11.29 -3.01
CA VAL A 31 2.43 -12.23 -3.54
C VAL A 31 1.75 -13.36 -4.31
N VAL A 32 0.67 -13.92 -3.77
CA VAL A 32 -0.14 -14.94 -4.47
C VAL A 32 -0.71 -14.38 -5.77
N PHE A 33 -1.26 -13.16 -5.76
CA PHE A 33 -1.80 -12.53 -6.97
C PHE A 33 -0.75 -12.37 -8.06
N HIS A 34 0.43 -11.84 -7.71
CA HIS A 34 1.51 -11.63 -8.68
C HIS A 34 2.08 -12.96 -9.19
N PHE A 35 2.20 -13.97 -8.34
CA PHE A 35 2.56 -15.31 -8.79
C PHE A 35 1.61 -15.81 -9.89
N MET A 36 0.29 -15.70 -9.68
CA MET A 36 -0.70 -16.10 -10.69
C MET A 36 -0.67 -15.24 -11.96
N TYR A 37 -0.36 -13.95 -11.82
CA TYR A 37 -0.14 -13.05 -12.96
C TYR A 37 1.10 -13.46 -13.77
N ASP A 38 2.20 -13.78 -13.10
CA ASP A 38 3.46 -14.16 -13.75
C ASP A 38 3.31 -15.50 -14.47
N LEU A 39 2.64 -16.50 -13.88
CA LEU A 39 2.30 -17.75 -14.58
C LEU A 39 1.60 -17.50 -15.91
N LYS A 40 0.69 -16.52 -15.95
CA LYS A 40 0.01 -16.11 -17.18
C LYS A 40 0.96 -15.37 -18.12
N PHE A 41 1.76 -14.45 -17.58
CA PHE A 41 2.72 -13.67 -18.36
C PHE A 41 3.70 -14.56 -19.13
N PHE A 42 4.19 -15.64 -18.51
CA PHE A 42 5.04 -16.65 -19.13
C PHE A 42 4.28 -17.67 -20.01
N GLY A 43 2.96 -17.54 -20.14
CA GLY A 43 2.14 -18.39 -21.02
C GLY A 43 1.82 -19.78 -20.46
N TRP A 44 2.19 -20.09 -19.22
CA TRP A 44 1.97 -21.41 -18.61
C TRP A 44 0.49 -21.66 -18.27
N VAL A 45 -0.30 -20.59 -18.15
CA VAL A 45 -1.75 -20.66 -17.87
C VAL A 45 -2.52 -19.62 -18.69
N GLN A 46 -3.77 -19.92 -19.03
CA GLN A 46 -4.66 -19.05 -19.81
C GLN A 46 -5.71 -18.33 -18.95
N TRP A 47 -5.41 -18.13 -17.65
CA TRP A 47 -6.34 -17.49 -16.73
C TRP A 47 -6.60 -16.03 -17.09
N ALA A 48 -7.77 -15.52 -16.72
CA ALA A 48 -8.16 -14.13 -16.97
C ALA A 48 -7.51 -13.12 -15.99
N VAL A 49 -6.30 -13.37 -15.48
CA VAL A 49 -5.55 -12.41 -14.62
C VAL A 49 -5.02 -11.25 -15.49
N PRO A 50 -4.98 -9.99 -15.05
CA PRO A 50 -5.50 -9.45 -13.80
C PRO A 50 -6.95 -8.93 -13.89
N ASP A 51 -7.51 -8.77 -15.09
CA ASP A 51 -8.73 -7.97 -15.32
C ASP A 51 -10.03 -8.77 -15.46
N GLY A 52 -9.95 -10.10 -15.44
CA GLY A 52 -11.11 -10.99 -15.44
C GLY A 52 -11.96 -10.89 -14.17
N ALA A 53 -13.22 -11.32 -14.28
CA ALA A 53 -14.12 -11.42 -13.13
C ALA A 53 -13.51 -12.32 -12.04
N GLY A 54 -13.61 -11.89 -10.78
CA GLY A 54 -12.94 -12.52 -9.65
C GLY A 54 -11.54 -11.94 -9.41
N TRP A 55 -10.68 -11.91 -10.44
CA TRP A 55 -9.31 -11.39 -10.32
C TRP A 55 -9.27 -9.89 -10.02
N LYS A 56 -10.16 -9.12 -10.68
CA LYS A 56 -10.31 -7.68 -10.42
C LYS A 56 -10.74 -7.41 -8.97
N GLN A 57 -11.72 -8.16 -8.46
CA GLN A 57 -12.20 -8.07 -7.08
C GLN A 57 -11.12 -8.50 -6.09
N PHE A 58 -10.35 -9.53 -6.42
CA PHE A 58 -9.24 -9.98 -5.60
C PHE A 58 -8.14 -8.91 -5.49
N ARG A 59 -7.78 -8.27 -6.61
CA ARG A 59 -6.91 -7.08 -6.61
C ARG A 59 -7.48 -5.96 -5.73
N TYR A 60 -8.79 -5.70 -5.80
CA TYR A 60 -9.43 -4.67 -4.99
C TYR A 60 -9.41 -4.96 -3.49
N LEU A 61 -9.56 -6.24 -3.11
CA LEU A 61 -9.41 -6.66 -1.73
C LEU A 61 -7.98 -6.38 -1.23
N ILE A 62 -6.96 -6.77 -2.01
CA ILE A 62 -5.55 -6.55 -1.68
C ILE A 62 -5.27 -5.06 -1.47
N LEU A 63 -5.66 -4.21 -2.44
CA LEU A 63 -5.48 -2.76 -2.35
C LEU A 63 -6.21 -2.16 -1.14
N SER A 64 -7.43 -2.62 -0.86
CA SER A 64 -8.20 -2.15 0.30
C SER A 64 -7.47 -2.44 1.62
N LEU A 65 -6.92 -3.65 1.78
CA LEU A 65 -6.17 -4.03 2.98
C LEU A 65 -4.91 -3.17 3.14
N PHE A 66 -4.15 -2.95 2.06
CA PHE A 66 -2.96 -2.08 2.11
C PHE A 66 -3.31 -0.64 2.47
N PHE A 67 -4.37 -0.08 1.89
CA PHE A 67 -4.72 1.32 2.07
C PHE A 67 -5.40 1.60 3.40
N ILE A 68 -6.23 0.68 3.91
CA ILE A 68 -6.74 0.73 5.29
C ILE A 68 -5.56 0.66 6.27
N SER A 69 -4.64 -0.27 6.05
CA SER A 69 -3.43 -0.40 6.88
C SER A 69 -2.57 0.87 6.84
N LEU A 70 -2.40 1.49 5.67
CA LEU A 70 -1.71 2.77 5.52
C LEU A 70 -2.37 3.87 6.37
N GLY A 71 -3.69 4.02 6.28
CA GLY A 71 -4.45 5.00 7.06
C GLY A 71 -4.31 4.81 8.57
N ILE A 72 -4.45 3.58 9.06
CA ILE A 72 -4.23 3.22 10.47
C ILE A 72 -2.80 3.58 10.90
N SER A 73 -1.81 3.23 10.09
CA SER A 73 -0.39 3.48 10.37
C SER A 73 -0.12 4.97 10.55
N MET A 74 -0.76 5.82 9.74
CA MET A 74 -0.62 7.27 9.82
C MET A 74 -1.14 7.82 11.15
N VAL A 75 -2.27 7.30 11.65
CA VAL A 75 -2.81 7.67 12.96
C VAL A 75 -1.85 7.29 14.07
N MET A 76 -1.36 6.05 14.07
CA MET A 76 -0.42 5.59 15.10
C MET A 76 0.89 6.40 15.09
N ALA A 77 1.36 6.81 13.91
CA ALA A 77 2.62 7.54 13.78
C ALA A 77 2.50 9.04 14.08
N HIS A 78 1.36 9.67 13.75
CA HIS A 78 1.26 11.13 13.63
C HIS A 78 0.04 11.77 14.32
N SER A 79 -0.88 11.01 14.93
CA SER A 79 -2.09 11.56 15.58
C SER A 79 -1.82 12.57 16.69
N ALA A 80 -0.85 12.28 17.56
CA ALA A 80 -0.49 13.17 18.67
C ALA A 80 0.37 14.36 18.22
N ARG A 81 1.35 14.13 17.35
CA ARG A 81 2.22 15.16 16.78
C ARG A 81 2.77 14.67 15.44
N ILE A 82 2.76 15.55 14.45
CA ILE A 82 3.36 15.24 13.14
C ILE A 82 4.89 15.17 13.31
N LYS A 83 5.44 13.98 13.10
CA LYS A 83 6.89 13.71 13.14
C LYS A 83 7.48 13.97 11.76
N TRP A 84 7.64 15.24 11.39
CA TRP A 84 8.08 15.67 10.05
C TRP A 84 9.34 14.95 9.55
N ARG A 85 10.37 14.82 10.39
CA ARG A 85 11.61 14.12 10.00
C ARG A 85 11.35 12.67 9.59
N ALA A 86 10.63 11.91 10.41
CA ALA A 86 10.32 10.50 10.13
C ALA A 86 9.40 10.36 8.90
N PHE A 87 8.44 11.27 8.77
CA PHE A 87 7.54 11.33 7.61
C PHE A 87 8.32 11.58 6.31
N SER A 88 9.16 12.61 6.27
CA SER A 88 9.94 12.96 5.07
C SER A 88 10.93 11.86 4.66
N ILE A 89 11.60 11.21 5.63
CA ILE A 89 12.49 10.06 5.33
C ILE A 89 11.69 8.93 4.67
N ARG A 90 10.53 8.59 5.23
CA ARG A 90 9.66 7.53 4.67
C ARG A 90 9.17 7.89 3.27
N ILE A 91 8.70 9.11 3.06
CA ILE A 91 8.26 9.57 1.73
C ILE A 91 9.42 9.51 0.73
N MET A 92 10.63 9.93 1.13
CA MET A 92 11.80 9.86 0.27
C MET A 92 12.14 8.41 -0.11
N GLN A 93 12.12 7.47 0.84
CA GLN A 93 12.35 6.05 0.55
C GLN A 93 11.35 5.48 -0.46
N ILE A 94 10.07 5.82 -0.29
CA ILE A 94 9.01 5.37 -1.20
C ILE A 94 9.15 6.05 -2.57
N ALA A 95 9.50 7.34 -2.61
CA ALA A 95 9.73 8.09 -3.85
C ALA A 95 10.91 7.52 -4.65
N LEU A 96 12.01 7.17 -3.98
CA LEU A 96 13.15 6.50 -4.62
C LEU A 96 12.75 5.14 -5.20
N GLY A 97 12.00 4.33 -4.44
CA GLY A 97 11.48 3.05 -4.93
C GLY A 97 10.52 3.21 -6.12
N ALA A 98 9.62 4.20 -6.05
CA ALA A 98 8.68 4.52 -7.13
C ALA A 98 9.44 4.93 -8.40
N GLY A 99 10.39 5.86 -8.29
CA GLY A 99 11.22 6.30 -9.41
C GLY A 99 12.05 5.17 -10.01
N ALA A 100 12.63 4.29 -9.18
CA ALA A 100 13.37 3.12 -9.65
C ALA A 100 12.48 2.16 -10.46
N ILE A 101 11.26 1.87 -9.98
CA ILE A 101 10.31 1.00 -10.70
C ILE A 101 9.85 1.66 -12.00
N THR A 102 9.57 2.96 -11.99
CA THR A 102 9.20 3.71 -13.19
C THR A 102 10.30 3.62 -14.25
N LEU A 103 11.55 3.89 -13.87
CA LEU A 103 12.69 3.81 -14.78
C LEU A 103 12.90 2.37 -15.29
N LEU A 104 12.89 1.38 -14.40
CA LEU A 104 13.09 -0.02 -14.77
C LEU A 104 12.03 -0.48 -15.77
N THR A 105 10.76 -0.19 -15.50
CA THR A 105 9.66 -0.58 -16.39
C THR A 105 9.63 0.20 -17.70
N LEU A 106 10.12 1.45 -17.70
CA LEU A 106 10.29 2.22 -18.93
C LEU A 106 11.29 1.56 -19.89
N PHE A 107 12.35 0.95 -19.38
CA PHE A 107 13.32 0.22 -20.21
C PHE A 107 12.88 -1.21 -20.53
N MET A 108 12.31 -1.94 -19.57
CA MET A 108 11.97 -3.36 -19.75
C MET A 108 10.65 -3.59 -20.49
N VAL A 109 9.63 -2.76 -20.22
CA VAL A 109 8.29 -2.90 -20.82
C VAL A 109 7.77 -1.52 -21.26
N PRO A 110 8.39 -0.87 -22.27
CA PRO A 110 8.12 0.53 -22.61
C PRO A 110 6.66 0.80 -23.00
N LYS A 111 5.94 -0.20 -23.52
CA LYS A 111 4.51 -0.09 -23.89
C LYS A 111 3.56 -0.07 -22.68
N HIS A 112 4.00 -0.53 -21.51
CA HIS A 112 3.19 -0.70 -20.30
C HIS A 112 3.90 -0.17 -19.04
N TRP A 113 4.78 0.82 -19.21
CA TRP A 113 5.58 1.36 -18.12
C TRP A 113 4.72 1.97 -17.00
N ILE A 114 5.22 1.88 -15.77
CA ILE A 114 4.48 2.28 -14.58
C ILE A 114 4.67 3.77 -14.34
N TYR A 115 3.81 4.60 -14.91
CA TYR A 115 3.84 6.05 -14.70
C TYR A 115 3.21 6.50 -13.38
N PHE A 116 2.22 5.76 -12.88
CA PHE A 116 1.56 6.03 -11.62
C PHE A 116 1.09 4.73 -10.96
N GLY A 117 1.99 4.16 -10.17
CA GLY A 117 1.80 2.90 -9.45
C GLY A 117 1.30 3.04 -8.01
N VAL A 118 1.17 1.92 -7.30
CA VAL A 118 0.81 1.90 -5.86
C VAL A 118 1.76 2.77 -5.04
N LEU A 119 3.07 2.77 -5.31
CA LEU A 119 4.03 3.59 -4.56
C LEU A 119 3.83 5.10 -4.78
N HIS A 120 3.51 5.51 -6.00
CA HIS A 120 3.19 6.91 -6.33
C HIS A 120 1.92 7.33 -5.59
N PHE A 121 0.90 6.48 -5.63
CA PHE A 121 -0.32 6.68 -4.88
C PHE A 121 -0.06 6.80 -3.37
N ILE A 122 0.76 5.94 -2.77
CA ILE A 122 1.08 6.00 -1.33
C ILE A 122 1.68 7.35 -0.96
N ILE A 123 2.54 7.95 -1.80
CA ILE A 123 3.12 9.28 -1.56
C ILE A 123 2.03 10.34 -1.52
N VAL A 124 1.22 10.40 -2.59
CA VAL A 124 0.12 11.37 -2.72
C VAL A 124 -0.88 11.21 -1.58
N ALA A 125 -1.32 9.97 -1.33
CA ALA A 125 -2.26 9.65 -0.29
C ALA A 125 -1.72 9.98 1.11
N SER A 126 -0.44 9.73 1.38
CA SER A 126 0.17 10.06 2.67
C SER A 126 0.24 11.57 2.90
N LEU A 127 0.55 12.36 1.87
CA LEU A 127 0.55 13.82 1.95
C LEU A 127 -0.86 14.38 2.22
N LEU A 128 -1.85 13.91 1.46
CA LEU A 128 -3.25 14.33 1.64
C LEU A 128 -3.81 13.88 2.99
N ALA A 129 -3.50 12.65 3.40
CA ALA A 129 -3.96 12.05 4.65
C ALA A 129 -3.52 12.85 5.88
N LEU A 130 -2.35 13.51 5.86
CA LEU A 130 -1.85 14.29 7.01
C LEU A 130 -2.87 15.33 7.51
N ALA A 131 -3.63 15.96 6.61
CA ALA A 131 -4.66 16.94 6.98
C ALA A 131 -5.83 16.33 7.79
N PHE A 132 -6.03 15.02 7.66
CA PHE A 132 -7.14 14.27 8.25
C PHE A 132 -6.72 13.43 9.47
N VAL A 133 -5.42 13.23 9.70
CA VAL A 133 -4.90 12.34 10.75
C VAL A 133 -5.41 12.68 12.15
N SER A 134 -5.70 13.94 12.47
CA SER A 134 -6.25 14.31 13.79
C SER A 134 -7.78 14.53 13.80
N ARG A 135 -8.47 14.25 12.68
CA ARG A 135 -9.90 14.54 12.49
C ARG A 135 -10.65 13.30 11.98
N PRO A 136 -10.86 12.27 12.83
CA PRO A 136 -11.40 10.97 12.40
C PRO A 136 -12.79 11.05 11.77
N LYS A 137 -13.70 11.86 12.31
CA LYS A 137 -15.06 12.02 11.74
C LYS A 137 -15.01 12.67 10.36
N LEU A 138 -14.17 13.69 10.20
CA LEU A 138 -13.97 14.36 8.91
C LEU A 138 -13.40 13.36 7.89
N ALA A 139 -12.39 12.58 8.28
CA ALA A 139 -11.81 11.53 7.44
C ALA A 139 -12.84 10.50 6.97
N LEU A 140 -13.71 10.03 7.87
CA LEU A 140 -14.77 9.08 7.51
C LEU A 140 -15.76 9.70 6.51
N CYS A 141 -16.29 10.88 6.81
CA CYS A 141 -17.27 11.55 5.95
C CYS A 141 -16.69 11.85 4.56
N THR A 142 -15.47 12.38 4.48
CA THR A 142 -14.82 12.64 3.19
C THR A 142 -14.48 11.35 2.46
N GLY A 143 -14.00 10.32 3.16
CA GLY A 143 -13.71 9.03 2.56
C GLY A 143 -14.93 8.36 1.94
N LEU A 144 -16.05 8.33 2.66
CA LEU A 144 -17.33 7.81 2.14
C LEU A 144 -17.85 8.67 0.99
N ALA A 145 -17.81 9.99 1.11
CA ALA A 145 -18.25 10.89 0.04
C ALA A 145 -17.46 10.67 -1.25
N LEU A 146 -16.14 10.52 -1.19
CA LEU A 146 -15.30 10.27 -2.36
C LEU A 146 -15.60 8.93 -3.02
N ILE A 147 -15.86 7.88 -2.23
CA ILE A 147 -16.27 6.57 -2.76
C ILE A 147 -17.64 6.67 -3.44
N ILE A 148 -18.60 7.35 -2.82
CA ILE A 148 -19.95 7.54 -3.40
C ILE A 148 -19.87 8.35 -4.70
N LEU A 149 -19.18 9.49 -4.69
CA LEU A 149 -19.02 10.34 -5.87
C LEU A 149 -18.29 9.62 -7.02
N PHE A 150 -17.35 8.72 -6.71
CA PHE A 150 -16.73 7.86 -7.71
C PHE A 150 -17.73 6.88 -8.32
N ASN A 151 -18.56 6.21 -7.51
CA ASN A 151 -19.57 5.27 -7.99
C ASN A 151 -20.71 5.98 -8.75
N LEU A 152 -21.00 7.25 -8.45
CA LEU A 152 -21.93 8.09 -9.20
C LEU A 152 -21.34 8.62 -10.53
N GLY A 153 -20.07 8.32 -10.84
CA GLY A 153 -19.39 8.77 -12.06
C GLY A 153 -18.95 10.24 -12.05
N VAL A 154 -19.09 10.94 -10.92
CA VAL A 154 -18.64 12.34 -10.77
C VAL A 154 -17.11 12.42 -10.74
N LEU A 155 -16.45 11.46 -10.10
CA LEU A 155 -15.00 11.39 -10.02
C LEU A 155 -14.45 10.35 -11.00
N ASN A 156 -13.40 10.73 -11.72
CA ASN A 156 -12.77 9.86 -12.71
C ASN A 156 -11.55 9.15 -12.11
N SER A 157 -11.40 7.85 -12.41
CA SER A 157 -10.26 7.04 -11.98
C SER A 157 -8.93 7.54 -12.55
N VAL A 158 -8.95 8.20 -13.72
CA VAL A 158 -7.77 8.70 -14.44
C VAL A 158 -7.29 10.05 -13.91
N TRP A 159 -8.10 10.76 -13.11
CA TRP A 159 -7.70 12.03 -12.53
C TRP A 159 -6.44 11.86 -11.65
N PRO A 160 -5.44 12.76 -11.71
CA PRO A 160 -5.40 14.04 -12.43
C PRO A 160 -4.87 13.96 -13.88
N PHE A 161 -4.58 12.78 -14.40
CA PHE A 161 -3.91 12.58 -15.68
C PHE A 161 -4.82 12.70 -16.91
N THR A 162 -6.09 13.08 -16.73
CA THR A 162 -7.09 13.14 -17.79
C THR A 162 -6.60 13.97 -18.99
N SER A 163 -5.98 15.12 -18.76
CA SER A 163 -5.51 16.03 -19.82
C SER A 163 -4.30 15.49 -20.60
N ILE A 164 -3.45 14.68 -19.96
CA ILE A 164 -2.23 14.13 -20.57
C ILE A 164 -2.37 12.66 -20.95
N LYS A 165 -3.57 12.08 -20.84
CA LYS A 165 -3.83 10.65 -21.10
C LYS A 165 -3.36 10.20 -22.48
N HIS A 166 -3.42 11.09 -23.47
CA HIS A 166 -2.97 10.82 -24.84
C HIS A 166 -1.45 10.61 -24.98
N LEU A 167 -0.65 11.09 -24.00
CA LEU A 167 0.80 10.90 -23.94
C LEU A 167 1.21 9.69 -23.09
N LEU A 168 0.25 9.07 -22.40
CA LEU A 168 0.48 7.97 -21.47
C LEU A 168 0.11 6.62 -22.10
N PRO A 169 0.71 5.51 -21.65
CA PRO A 169 0.29 4.18 -22.05
C PRO A 169 -1.20 3.96 -21.83
N SER A 170 -1.87 3.33 -22.80
CA SER A 170 -3.28 2.95 -22.66
C SER A 170 -3.51 1.95 -21.53
N TYR A 171 -2.49 1.17 -21.18
CA TYR A 171 -2.47 0.24 -20.06
C TYR A 171 -1.12 0.32 -19.34
N SER A 172 -1.16 0.41 -18.00
CA SER A 172 0.01 0.39 -17.12
C SER A 172 -0.13 -0.75 -16.12
N ASN A 173 0.93 -1.53 -15.96
CA ASN A 173 0.89 -2.80 -15.22
C ASN A 173 0.51 -2.68 -13.73
N ASP A 174 0.71 -1.51 -13.13
CA ASP A 174 0.40 -1.26 -11.71
C ASP A 174 -0.45 0.01 -11.51
N TYR A 175 -1.30 0.37 -12.47
CA TYR A 175 -2.05 1.62 -12.34
C TYR A 175 -3.05 1.61 -11.18
N VAL A 176 -2.88 2.57 -10.26
CA VAL A 176 -3.81 2.83 -9.15
C VAL A 176 -4.26 4.28 -9.17
N GLY A 177 -5.51 4.53 -9.56
CA GLY A 177 -6.10 5.87 -9.57
C GLY A 177 -6.16 6.51 -8.18
N VAL A 178 -6.24 7.84 -8.10
CA VAL A 178 -6.42 8.51 -6.81
C VAL A 178 -7.79 8.16 -6.21
N PHE A 179 -8.82 8.13 -7.05
CA PHE A 179 -10.18 7.73 -6.67
C PHE A 179 -10.47 6.30 -7.13
N PRO A 180 -11.15 5.48 -6.32
CA PRO A 180 -11.74 5.78 -5.00
C PRO A 180 -10.76 5.58 -3.83
N TRP A 181 -9.53 5.15 -4.10
CA TRP A 181 -8.60 4.59 -3.12
C TRP A 181 -8.19 5.54 -2.00
N ILE A 182 -8.10 6.85 -2.27
CA ILE A 182 -7.87 7.83 -1.22
C ILE A 182 -8.96 7.77 -0.14
N GLY A 183 -10.21 7.52 -0.52
CA GLY A 183 -11.31 7.38 0.44
C GLY A 183 -11.13 6.17 1.35
N VAL A 184 -10.57 5.07 0.82
CA VAL A 184 -10.24 3.88 1.61
C VAL A 184 -9.13 4.16 2.64
N VAL A 185 -8.12 4.97 2.27
CA VAL A 185 -7.10 5.44 3.21
C VAL A 185 -7.73 6.27 4.34
N LEU A 186 -8.66 7.16 4.03
CA LEU A 186 -9.34 8.00 5.03
C LEU A 186 -10.25 7.18 5.96
N ILE A 187 -10.90 6.12 5.47
CA ILE A 187 -11.59 5.14 6.31
C ILE A 187 -10.60 4.44 7.25
N GLY A 188 -9.40 4.09 6.76
CA GLY A 188 -8.31 3.59 7.60
C GLY A 188 -7.90 4.55 8.71
N ILE A 189 -7.87 5.86 8.45
CA ILE A 189 -7.61 6.89 9.49
C ILE A 189 -8.71 6.87 10.55
N TRP A 190 -9.98 6.78 10.15
CA TRP A 190 -11.07 6.68 11.11
C TRP A 190 -10.95 5.41 11.97
N LEU A 191 -10.71 4.25 11.34
CA LEU A 191 -10.47 2.97 12.02
C LEU A 191 -9.31 3.06 13.02
N GLY A 192 -8.24 3.78 12.65
CA GLY A 192 -7.08 4.06 13.51
C GLY A 192 -7.41 4.73 14.85
N HIS A 193 -8.52 5.46 14.94
CA HIS A 193 -8.95 6.13 16.16
C HIS A 193 -9.94 5.32 17.01
N THR A 194 -10.42 4.18 16.51
CA THR A 194 -11.39 3.35 17.24
C THR A 194 -10.73 2.70 18.45
N GLU A 195 -11.48 2.61 19.56
CA GLU A 195 -11.00 1.99 20.80
C GLU A 195 -10.64 0.51 20.61
N SER A 196 -11.38 -0.20 19.75
CA SER A 196 -11.07 -1.59 19.37
C SER A 196 -9.63 -1.71 18.91
N LEU A 197 -9.21 -0.90 17.94
CA LEU A 197 -7.87 -0.99 17.39
C LEU A 197 -6.79 -0.48 18.35
N LYS A 198 -7.08 0.53 19.18
CA LYS A 198 -6.18 0.98 20.24
C LYS A 198 -5.91 -0.11 21.29
N ASN A 199 -6.92 -0.92 21.58
CA ASN A 199 -6.82 -2.05 22.51
C ASN A 199 -6.10 -3.26 21.91
N ASP A 200 -5.81 -3.24 20.59
CA ASP A 200 -5.14 -4.30 19.83
C ASP A 200 -5.87 -5.65 20.00
N PRO A 201 -6.95 -5.92 19.24
CA PRO A 201 -7.84 -7.06 19.46
C PRO A 201 -7.15 -8.42 19.42
N LEU A 202 -6.06 -8.56 18.66
CA LEU A 202 -5.29 -9.80 18.55
C LEU A 202 -4.21 -9.94 19.63
N LYS A 203 -4.07 -8.94 20.51
CA LYS A 203 -3.12 -8.98 21.61
C LYS A 203 -3.55 -10.03 22.64
N GLY A 204 -2.68 -11.01 22.88
CA GLY A 204 -2.95 -12.13 23.78
C GLY A 204 -3.56 -13.36 23.09
N VAL A 205 -4.13 -13.19 21.90
CA VAL A 205 -4.57 -14.29 21.02
C VAL A 205 -3.41 -14.78 20.17
N ILE A 206 -2.66 -13.86 19.58
CA ILE A 206 -1.49 -14.16 18.75
C ILE A 206 -0.23 -13.85 19.57
N LYS A 207 0.68 -14.83 19.66
CA LYS A 207 1.99 -14.63 20.30
C LYS A 207 2.73 -13.50 19.59
N LYS A 208 3.35 -12.61 20.38
CA LYS A 208 4.11 -11.45 19.88
C LYS A 208 5.19 -11.85 18.86
N ASP A 209 5.78 -13.02 19.03
CA ASP A 209 6.85 -13.56 18.17
C ASP A 209 6.35 -14.56 17.12
N SER A 210 5.04 -14.58 16.84
CA SER A 210 4.50 -15.38 15.75
C SER A 210 5.10 -14.96 14.41
N TRP A 211 5.43 -15.95 13.57
CA TRP A 211 5.88 -15.75 12.19
C TRP A 211 4.90 -14.88 11.38
N LEU A 212 3.63 -14.85 11.75
CA LEU A 212 2.59 -13.99 11.18
C LEU A 212 2.87 -12.49 11.32
N ASN A 213 3.69 -12.08 12.29
CA ASN A 213 4.01 -10.67 12.52
C ASN A 213 5.24 -10.19 11.72
N VAL A 214 6.05 -11.10 11.19
CA VAL A 214 7.35 -10.78 10.58
C VAL A 214 7.21 -10.12 9.19
N PRO A 215 6.38 -10.65 8.26
CA PRO A 215 6.25 -10.04 6.93
C PRO A 215 5.72 -8.61 6.98
N GLY A 216 4.75 -8.35 7.86
CA GLY A 216 4.18 -7.01 8.06
C GLY A 216 5.19 -5.94 8.51
N GLN A 217 6.33 -6.34 9.11
CA GLN A 217 7.38 -5.42 9.56
C GLN A 217 8.28 -4.95 8.41
N HIS A 218 8.43 -5.78 7.37
CA HIS A 218 9.29 -5.50 6.21
C HIS A 218 8.47 -5.33 4.93
N SER A 219 7.21 -4.89 5.07
CA SER A 219 6.23 -4.86 3.97
C SER A 219 6.72 -4.12 2.73
N LEU A 220 7.43 -3.00 2.90
CA LEU A 220 7.96 -2.22 1.77
C LEU A 220 9.07 -2.96 1.03
N ILE A 221 9.96 -3.64 1.76
CA ILE A 221 11.04 -4.43 1.16
C ILE A 221 10.43 -5.58 0.38
N ILE A 222 9.53 -6.34 0.99
CA ILE A 222 8.85 -7.47 0.34
C ILE A 222 8.11 -7.00 -0.92
N TYR A 223 7.41 -5.87 -0.84
CA TYR A 223 6.75 -5.26 -1.99
C TYR A 223 7.72 -4.89 -3.11
N LEU A 224 8.91 -4.37 -2.82
CA LEU A 224 9.89 -4.02 -3.86
C LEU A 224 10.57 -5.24 -4.49
N VAL A 225 10.85 -6.29 -3.71
CA VAL A 225 11.68 -7.42 -4.17
C VAL A 225 10.89 -8.58 -4.75
N HIS A 226 9.60 -8.74 -4.40
CA HIS A 226 8.84 -9.93 -4.82
C HIS A 226 8.75 -10.04 -6.36
N GLN A 227 8.40 -8.96 -7.07
CA GLN A 227 8.19 -9.00 -8.51
C GLN A 227 9.50 -9.25 -9.28
N PRO A 228 10.62 -8.55 -9.01
CA PRO A 228 11.90 -8.88 -9.65
C PRO A 228 12.36 -10.32 -9.40
N ILE A 229 12.17 -10.83 -8.18
CA ILE A 229 12.55 -12.21 -7.84
C ILE A 229 11.69 -13.21 -8.60
N PHE A 230 10.36 -13.01 -8.65
CA PHE A 230 9.47 -13.91 -9.39
C PHE A 230 9.76 -13.89 -10.89
N PHE A 231 9.94 -12.71 -11.48
CA PHE A 231 10.32 -12.60 -12.89
C PHE A 231 11.64 -13.29 -13.19
N ALA A 232 12.66 -13.13 -12.33
CA ALA A 232 13.96 -13.78 -12.53
C ALA A 232 13.85 -15.31 -12.42
N LEU A 233 13.17 -15.82 -11.38
CA LEU A 233 13.01 -17.26 -11.16
C LEU A 233 12.19 -17.91 -12.27
N MET A 234 11.04 -17.34 -12.62
CA MET A 234 10.20 -17.89 -13.69
C MET A 234 10.84 -17.74 -15.05
N GLY A 235 11.56 -16.64 -15.29
CA GLY A 235 12.38 -16.46 -16.48
C GLY A 235 13.43 -17.56 -16.64
N LEU A 236 14.16 -17.90 -15.58
CA LEU A 236 15.11 -19.02 -15.60
C LEU A 236 14.43 -20.35 -15.92
N VAL A 237 13.29 -20.64 -15.28
CA VAL A 237 12.52 -21.86 -15.56
C VAL A 237 12.05 -21.91 -17.02
N SER A 238 11.58 -20.79 -17.57
CA SER A 238 11.12 -20.71 -18.97
C SER A 238 12.21 -20.90 -20.02
N VAL A 239 13.49 -20.72 -19.64
CA VAL A 239 14.63 -20.98 -20.53
C VAL A 239 15.03 -22.46 -20.48
N ILE A 240 14.71 -23.16 -19.39
CA ILE A 240 15.07 -24.57 -19.18
C ILE A 240 14.04 -25.53 -19.80
N ILE A 241 12.75 -25.14 -19.81
CA ILE A 241 11.62 -25.93 -20.35
C ILE A 241 11.37 -25.54 -21.80
#